data_AF-A0A147GKS1-F1
#
_entry.id   AF-A0A147GKS1-F1
#
_cell.length_a   1.000
_cell.length_b   1.000
_cell.length_c   1.000
_cell.angle_alpha   90.00
_cell.angle_beta   90.00
_cell.angle_gamma   90.00
#
_symmetry.space_group_name_H-M   'P 1'
#
loop_
_entity.id
_entity.type
_entity.pdbx_description
1 polymer ?
#
loop_
_entity_poly.entity_id
_entity_poly.type
_entity_poly.pdbx_seq_one_letter_code
_entity_poly.pdbx_strand_id
1 'polypeptide(L)' 'MNPDVYPLTLYYDASCPMCDAEMTHLRLRDEAGRLAFVDASAPGFDAPP' A
#
# COMPACT_ATOMS: atom_id res chain seq x y z
N MET A 1 4.50 13.13 15.63
CA MET A 1 4.21 12.60 14.28
C MET A 1 3.90 13.80 13.40
N ASN A 2 4.58 13.95 12.27
CA ASN A 2 4.30 15.05 11.34
C ASN A 2 3.08 14.65 10.48
N PRO A 3 1.90 15.24 10.69
CA PRO A 3 0.68 14.81 9.98
C PRO A 3 0.74 15.09 8.48
N ASP A 4 1.62 15.99 8.04
CA ASP A 4 1.79 16.39 6.63
C ASP A 4 2.34 15.29 5.72
N VAL A 5 2.77 14.15 6.29
CA VAL A 5 3.38 13.02 5.56
C VAL A 5 2.32 11.96 5.19
N TYR A 6 1.08 12.12 5.62
CA TYR A 6 0.01 11.15 5.38
C TYR A 6 -1.02 11.63 4.35
N PRO A 7 -1.61 10.70 3.57
CA PRO A 7 -1.36 9.26 3.61
C PRO A 7 -0.01 8.86 2.97
N LEU A 8 0.61 7.81 3.50
CA LEU A 8 1.79 7.19 2.90
C LEU A 8 1.35 6.18 1.84
N THR A 9 1.86 6.32 0.63
CA THR A 9 1.59 5.34 -0.44
C THR A 9 2.53 4.16 -0.35
N LEU A 10 1.96 2.97 -0.20
CA LEU A 10 2.63 1.68 -0.20
C LEU A 10 2.37 0.99 -1.55
N TYR A 11 3.43 0.84 -2.34
CA TYR A 11 3.42 0.04 -3.55
C TYR A 11 3.78 -1.41 -3.21
N TYR A 12 2.98 -2.36 -3.65
CA TYR A 12 3.18 -3.78 -3.36
C TYR A 12 2.83 -4.65 -4.57
N ASP A 13 3.28 -5.90 -4.56
CA ASP A 13 2.94 -6.90 -5.58
C ASP A 13 1.80 -7.79 -5.05
N ALA A 14 0.58 -7.62 -5.58
CA ALA A 14 -0.55 -8.46 -5.18
C ALA A 14 -0.50 -9.89 -5.76
N SER A 15 0.33 -10.12 -6.78
CA SER A 15 0.55 -11.46 -7.33
C SER A 15 1.42 -12.35 -6.43
N CYS A 16 2.16 -11.74 -5.49
CA CYS A 16 2.91 -12.43 -4.44
C CYS A 16 2.02 -12.69 -3.20
N PRO A 17 1.72 -13.97 -2.86
CA PRO A 17 0.80 -14.29 -1.75
C PRO A 17 1.26 -13.76 -0.39
N MET A 18 2.58 -13.70 -0.15
CA MET A 18 3.12 -13.17 1.10
C MET A 18 2.94 -11.65 1.18
N CYS A 19 3.21 -10.93 0.09
CA CYS A 19 3.05 -9.48 0.05
C CYS A 19 1.58 -9.08 0.22
N ASP A 20 0.66 -9.77 -0.45
CA ASP A 20 -0.78 -9.49 -0.31
C ASP A 20 -1.30 -9.80 1.11
N ALA A 21 -0.84 -10.90 1.72
CA ALA A 21 -1.17 -11.22 3.11
C ALA A 21 -0.65 -10.14 4.08
N GLU A 22 0.55 -9.61 3.86
CA GLU A 22 1.10 -8.52 4.68
C GLU A 22 0.28 -7.23 4.53
N MET A 23 -0.05 -6.84 3.29
CA MET A 23 -0.87 -5.64 3.05
C MET A 23 -2.28 -5.79 3.63
N THR A 24 -2.86 -6.98 3.60
CA THR A 24 -4.13 -7.28 4.25
C THR A 24 -4.06 -7.04 5.76
N HIS A 25 -3.00 -7.51 6.44
CA HIS A 25 -2.81 -7.24 7.87
C HIS A 25 -2.54 -5.76 8.16
N LEU A 26 -1.81 -5.05 7.30
CA LEU A 26 -1.59 -3.61 7.45
C LEU A 26 -2.89 -2.82 7.31
N ARG A 27 -3.77 -3.16 6.36
CA ARG A 27 -5.10 -2.55 6.21
C ARG A 27 -5.95 -2.69 7.49
N LEU A 28 -5.92 -3.86 8.12
CA LEU A 28 -6.64 -4.09 9.38
C LEU A 28 -6.13 -3.21 10.53
N ARG A 29 -4.87 -2.76 10.47
CA ARG A 29 -4.23 -1.91 11.50
C ARG A 29 -4.26 -0.43 11.13
N ASP A 30 -4.64 -0.08 9.91
CA ASP A 30 -4.73 1.31 9.45
C ASP A 30 -6.05 1.97 9.90
N GLU A 31 -6.33 1.92 11.21
CA GLU A 31 -7.56 2.47 11.80
C GLU A 31 -7.68 3.99 11.59
N ALA A 32 -6.55 4.67 11.35
CA ALA A 32 -6.48 6.10 11.12
C ALA A 32 -6.49 6.50 9.64
N GLY A 33 -6.61 5.55 8.71
CA GLY A 33 -6.66 5.82 7.26
C GLY A 33 -5.43 6.54 6.72
N ARG A 34 -4.25 6.19 7.25
CA ARG A 34 -2.97 6.85 6.95
C ARG A 34 -2.18 6.15 5.84
N LEU A 35 -2.65 5.02 5.33
CA LEU A 35 -1.96 4.25 4.29
C LEU A 35 -2.81 4.18 3.02
N ALA A 36 -2.18 4.49 1.89
CA ALA A 36 -2.73 4.23 0.56
C ALA A 36 -2.01 3.02 -0.03
N PHE A 37 -2.76 2.02 -0.52
CA PHE A 37 -2.18 0.77 -1.05
C PHE A 37 -2.32 0.75 -2.58
N VAL A 38 -1.23 0.51 -3.29
CA VAL A 38 -1.20 0.44 -4.76
C VAL A 38 -0.56 -0.88 -5.19
N ASP A 39 -1.31 -1.67 -5.97
CA ASP A 39 -0.79 -2.89 -6.58
C ASP A 39 0.06 -2.53 -7.82
N ALA A 40 1.38 -2.70 -7.69
CA ALA A 40 2.36 -2.47 -8.73
C ALA A 40 2.49 -3.64 -9.72
N SER A 41 1.84 -4.78 -9.43
CA SER A 41 1.78 -5.92 -10.34
C SER A 41 0.63 -5.82 -11.35
N ALA A 42 -0.28 -4.86 -11.15
CA ALA A 42 -1.44 -4.67 -12.00
C ALA A 42 -1.03 -4.36 -13.46
N PRO A 43 -1.71 -4.94 -14.46
CA PRO A 43 -1.48 -4.58 -15.85
C PRO A 43 -1.68 -3.08 -16.08
N GLY A 44 -0.67 -2.42 -16.68
CA GLY A 44 -0.71 -0.99 -16.94
C GLY A 44 -0.30 -0.10 -15.77
N PHE A 45 0.29 -0.67 -14.71
CA PHE A 45 0.94 0.12 -13.68
C PHE A 45 2.06 0.98 -14.28
N ASP A 46 1.99 2.29 -14.03
CA ASP A 46 3.00 3.27 -14.40
C ASP A 46 3.68 3.79 -13.12
N ALA A 47 4.99 3.59 -13.03
CA ALA A 47 5.73 3.94 -11.82
C ALA A 47 5.82 5.47 -11.68
N PRO A 48 5.60 6.02 -10.48
CA PRO A 48 5.84 7.44 -10.25
C PRO A 48 7.33 7.79 -10.50
N PRO A 49 7.62 9.04 -10.90
CA PRO A 49 8.97 9.50 -11.22
C PRO A 49 9.93 9.52 -10.03
#